data_AF-A0A916GLD3-F1
#
_entry.id   AF-A0A916GLD3-F1
#
_cell.length_a   1.000
_cell.length_b   1.000
_cell.length_c   1.000
_cell.angle_alpha   90.00
_cell.angle_beta   90.00
_cell.angle_gamma   90.00
#
_symmetry.space_group_name_H-M   'P 1'
#
loop_
_entity.id
_entity.type
_entity.pdbx_description
1 polymer ?
#
loop_
_entity_poly.entity_id
_entity_poly.type
_entity_poly.pdbx_seq_one_letter_code
_entity_poly.pdbx_strand_id
1 'polypeptide(L)' 'MPHAAPGYEAKLCPPGALAARLAGLPRPLVFTNGCFDILHRGHATYLAQARA' A
#
# COMPACT_ATOMS: atom_id res chain seq x y z
N MET A 1 -20.33 12.41 -16.18
CA MET A 1 -19.50 11.33 -16.75
C MET A 1 -18.94 10.51 -15.59
N PRO A 2 -19.23 9.21 -15.47
CA PRO A 2 -18.57 8.39 -14.46
C PRO A 2 -17.07 8.31 -14.79
N HIS A 3 -16.22 8.74 -13.85
CA HIS A 3 -14.78 8.60 -13.97
C HIS A 3 -14.42 7.14 -13.67
N ALA A 4 -13.55 6.53 -14.48
CA ALA A 4 -13.03 5.21 -14.17
C ALA A 4 -12.26 5.25 -12.84
N ALA A 5 -12.30 4.14 -12.10
CA ALA A 5 -11.56 4.04 -10.84
C ALA A 5 -10.05 4.27 -11.09
N PRO A 6 -9.39 5.10 -10.29
CA PRO A 6 -7.94 5.25 -10.37
C PRO A 6 -7.20 3.93 -10.14
N GLY A 7 -6.14 3.68 -10.90
CA GLY A 7 -5.38 2.42 -10.80
C GLY A 7 -4.77 2.14 -9.43
N TYR A 8 -4.62 3.15 -8.55
CA TYR A 8 -4.11 2.93 -7.20
C TYR A 8 -5.09 2.16 -6.30
N GLU A 9 -6.40 2.18 -6.59
CA GLU A 9 -7.41 1.47 -5.80
C GLU A 9 -7.22 -0.05 -5.84
N ALA A 10 -6.61 -0.57 -6.90
CA ALA A 10 -6.24 -1.99 -7.01
C ALA A 10 -5.24 -2.45 -5.92
N LYS A 11 -4.58 -1.52 -5.20
CA LYS A 11 -3.69 -1.83 -4.08
C LYS A 11 -4.44 -2.07 -2.78
N LEU A 12 -5.66 -1.55 -2.63
CA LEU A 12 -6.48 -1.70 -1.43
C LEU A 12 -7.07 -3.11 -1.35
N CYS A 13 -7.08 -3.71 -0.16
CA CYS A 13 -7.81 -4.96 0.07
C CYS A 13 -8.29 -5.07 1.53
N PRO A 14 -9.43 -5.74 1.78
CA PRO A 14 -9.87 -6.00 3.13
C PRO A 14 -8.93 -6.99 3.85
N PRO A 15 -8.88 -6.98 5.20
CA PRO A 15 -8.00 -7.85 5.97
C PRO A 15 -8.14 -9.34 5.63
N GLY A 16 -9.36 -9.83 5.41
CA GLY A 16 -9.62 -11.24 5.07
C GLY A 16 -9.03 -11.70 3.74
N ALA A 17 -8.78 -10.77 2.80
CA ALA A 17 -8.17 -11.07 1.50
C ALA A 17 -6.63 -10.95 1.53
N LEU A 18 -6.05 -10.41 2.61
CA LEU A 18 -4.63 -10.09 2.66
C LEU A 18 -3.76 -11.33 2.47
N ALA A 19 -4.04 -12.43 3.18
CA ALA A 19 -3.24 -13.65 3.11
C ALA A 19 -3.13 -14.22 1.68
N ALA A 20 -4.26 -14.28 0.96
CA ALA A 20 -4.30 -14.74 -0.43
C ALA A 20 -3.49 -13.83 -1.37
N ARG A 21 -3.57 -12.50 -1.19
CA ARG A 21 -2.78 -11.56 -1.99
C ARG A 21 -1.29 -11.66 -1.68
N LEU A 22 -0.92 -11.76 -0.41
CA LEU A 22 0.47 -11.90 -0.01
C LEU A 22 1.09 -13.17 -0.58
N ALA A 23 0.35 -14.28 -0.71
CA ALA A 23 0.89 -15.53 -1.26
C ALA A 23 1.53 -15.38 -2.65
N GLY A 24 1.05 -14.46 -3.49
CA GLY A 24 1.57 -14.21 -4.84
C GLY A 24 2.66 -13.13 -4.94
N LEU A 25 3.04 -12.47 -3.85
CA LEU A 25 4.02 -11.37 -3.87
C LEU A 25 5.45 -11.87 -3.66
N PRO A 26 6.47 -11.27 -4.33
CA PRO A 26 7.87 -11.62 -4.13
C PRO A 26 8.32 -11.41 -2.67
N ARG A 27 9.36 -12.15 -2.26
CA ARG A 27 10.00 -12.02 -0.94
C ARG A 27 11.33 -11.25 -1.08
N PRO A 28 11.80 -10.56 -0.03
CA PRO A 28 11.16 -10.38 1.28
C PRO A 28 9.99 -9.38 1.23
N LEU A 29 9.02 -9.54 2.14
CA LEU A 29 7.94 -8.56 2.32
C LEU A 29 8.29 -7.58 3.43
N VAL A 30 8.08 -6.30 3.18
CA VAL A 30 8.17 -5.25 4.19
C VAL A 30 6.76 -4.84 4.61
N PHE A 31 6.56 -4.68 5.91
CA PHE A 31 5.31 -4.21 6.50
C PHE A 31 5.57 -2.96 7.34
N THR A 32 4.69 -1.98 7.20
CA THR A 32 4.65 -0.79 8.05
C THR A 32 3.19 -0.42 8.32
N ASN A 33 2.97 0.32 9.40
CA ASN A 33 1.66 0.83 9.79
C ASN A 33 1.78 2.30 10.19
N GLY A 34 0.66 3.02 10.13
CA GLY A 34 0.57 4.41 10.51
C GLY A 34 -0.82 4.96 10.17
N CYS A 35 -1.24 6.02 10.84
CA CYS A 35 -2.53 6.67 10.57
C CYS A 35 -2.53 7.36 9.20
N PHE A 36 -1.41 8.01 8.83
CA PHE A 36 -1.22 8.71 7.55
C PHE A 36 -2.34 9.70 7.18
N ASP A 37 -2.94 10.38 8.18
CA ASP A 37 -4.04 11.33 8.00
C ASP A 37 -3.66 12.49 7.05
N ILE A 38 -2.56 13.19 7.36
CA ILE A 38 -1.97 14.20 6.47
C ILE A 38 -0.58 13.75 6.05
N LEU A 39 -0.40 13.53 4.75
CA LEU A 39 0.89 13.19 4.18
C LEU A 39 1.77 14.43 4.07
N HIS A 40 3.02 14.29 4.49
CA HIS A 40 4.09 15.25 4.27
C HIS A 40 5.32 14.54 3.70
N ARG A 41 6.32 15.31 3.24
CA ARG A 41 7.55 14.80 2.62
C ARG A 41 8.21 13.67 3.43
N GLY A 42 8.20 13.79 4.76
CA GLY A 42 8.78 12.80 5.68
C GLY A 42 8.14 11.42 5.53
N HIS A 43 6.81 11.33 5.45
CA HIS A 43 6.11 10.06 5.20
C HIS A 43 6.49 9.44 3.85
N ALA A 44 6.56 10.25 2.79
CA ALA A 44 6.95 9.76 1.47
C ALA A 44 8.40 9.25 1.46
N THR A 45 9.33 9.99 2.09
CA THR A 45 10.72 9.55 2.26
C THR A 45 10.81 8.25 3.06
N TYR A 46 10.08 8.15 4.18
CA TYR A 46 10.05 6.94 5.01
C TYR A 46 9.53 5.71 4.24
N LEU A 47 8.41 5.84 3.52
CA LEU A 47 7.85 4.75 2.72
C LEU A 47 8.76 4.37 1.54
N ALA A 48 9.46 5.33 0.93
CA ALA A 48 10.43 5.06 -0.12
C ALA A 48 11.65 4.28 0.42
N GLN A 49 12.12 4.62 1.62
CA GLN A 49 13.19 3.88 2.30
C GLN A 49 12.75 2.46 2.65
N ALA A 50 11.53 2.27 3.13
CA ALA A 50 11.01 0.94 3.45
C ALA A 50 10.84 0.03 2.21
N ARG A 51 10.72 0.60 1.01
CA ARG A 51 10.60 -0.14 -0.26
C ARG A 51 11.96 -0.62 -0.81
N ALA A 52 13.04 0.12 -0.56
CA ALA A 52 14.36 -0.10 -1.15
C ALA A 52 14.97 -1.43 -0.70
#